data_AF-E3RYR6-F1
#
_entry.id   AF-E3RYR6-F1
#
_cell.length_a   1.000
_cell.length_b   1.000
_cell.length_c   1.000
_cell.angle_alpha   90.00
_cell.angle_beta   90.00
_cell.angle_gamma   90.00
#
_symmetry.space_group_name_H-M   'P 1'
#
loop_
_entity.id
_entity.type
_entity.pdbx_description
1 polymer ?
#
loop_
_entity_poly.entity_id
_entity_poly.type
_entity_poly.pdbx_seq_one_letter_code
_entity_poly.pdbx_strand_id
1 'polypeptide(L)'
;MADEAKAERQRAKTERDEAKKARAAELAARRAAKQQQRNAATSQNSQDTHKTPRRTASRKPVEKKTRRRGVVVAESEAAAAPTAPPPPPKTTTRGRTIKLPQKFK
;
A
#
# COMPACT_ATOMS: atom_id res chain seq x y z
N MET A 1 49.00 10.70 31.10
CA MET A 1 48.36 9.52 30.50
C MET A 1 46.88 9.35 30.86
N ALA A 2 46.49 9.07 32.11
CA ALA A 2 45.07 8.81 32.44
C ALA A 2 44.17 10.07 32.38
N ASP A 3 44.69 11.23 32.72
CA ASP A 3 43.91 12.48 32.77
C ASP A 3 43.79 13.16 31.41
N GLU A 4 44.74 12.94 30.50
CA GLU A 4 44.67 13.38 29.10
C GLU A 4 43.57 12.63 28.35
N ALA A 5 43.48 11.30 28.53
CA ALA A 5 42.41 10.49 27.94
C ALA A 5 41.01 10.89 28.45
N LYS A 6 40.89 11.31 29.73
CA LYS A 6 39.64 11.86 30.26
C LYS A 6 39.30 13.21 29.62
N ALA A 7 40.29 14.09 29.43
CA ALA A 7 40.09 15.39 28.81
C ALA A 7 39.66 15.27 27.34
N GLU A 8 40.27 14.37 26.57
CA GLU A 8 39.86 14.09 25.19
C GLU A 8 38.43 13.54 25.10
N ARG A 9 38.07 12.62 26.01
CA ARG A 9 36.71 12.07 26.06
C ARG A 9 35.66 13.15 26.37
N GLN A 10 36.00 14.13 27.22
CA GLN A 10 35.10 15.25 27.50
C GLN A 10 34.92 16.15 26.29
N ARG A 11 36.00 16.49 25.57
CA ARG A 11 35.93 17.27 24.31
C ARG A 11 35.12 16.57 23.23
N ALA A 12 35.37 15.28 23.02
CA ALA A 12 34.59 14.48 22.07
C ALA A 12 33.11 14.33 22.48
N LYS A 13 32.79 14.46 23.77
CA LYS A 13 31.40 14.46 24.25
C LYS A 13 30.73 15.80 23.97
N THR A 14 31.39 16.92 24.25
CA THR A 14 30.83 18.26 24.01
C THR A 14 30.56 18.48 22.52
N GLU A 15 31.51 18.14 21.65
CA GLU A 15 31.34 18.23 20.19
C GLU A 15 30.16 17.39 19.69
N ARG A 16 30.02 16.15 20.21
CA ARG A 16 28.90 15.27 19.85
C ARG A 16 27.56 15.85 20.30
N ASP A 17 27.51 16.44 21.49
CA ASP A 17 26.29 17.01 22.04
C ASP A 17 25.89 18.30 21.30
N GLU A 18 26.85 19.12 20.89
CA GLU A 18 26.62 20.29 20.02
C GLU A 18 26.10 19.87 18.65
N ALA A 19 26.73 18.87 18.01
CA ALA A 19 26.27 18.35 16.73
C ALA A 19 24.84 17.77 16.81
N LYS A 20 24.50 17.09 17.91
CA LYS A 20 23.12 16.61 18.16
C LYS A 20 22.13 17.75 18.31
N LYS A 21 22.49 18.81 19.04
CA LYS A 21 21.63 20.00 19.21
C LYS A 21 21.37 20.68 17.85
N ALA A 22 22.40 20.85 17.03
CA ALA A 22 22.24 21.41 15.68
C ALA A 22 21.31 20.57 14.80
N ARG A 23 21.50 19.25 14.75
CA ARG A 23 20.61 18.33 14.00
C ARG A 23 19.18 18.33 14.52
N ALA A 24 18.99 18.42 15.84
CA ALA A 24 17.66 18.48 16.44
C ALA A 24 16.92 19.76 16.02
N ALA A 25 17.62 20.91 15.99
CA ALA A 25 17.06 22.18 15.52
C ALA A 25 16.65 22.11 14.03
N GLU A 26 17.51 21.57 13.18
CA GLU A 26 17.21 21.38 11.75
C GLU A 26 15.98 20.48 11.54
N LEU A 27 15.92 19.33 12.24
CA LEU A 27 14.78 18.42 12.16
C LEU A 27 13.50 19.05 12.68
N ALA A 28 13.57 19.86 13.74
CA ALA A 28 12.43 20.60 14.26
C ALA A 28 11.88 21.59 13.22
N ALA A 29 12.76 22.37 12.58
CA ALA A 29 12.37 23.29 11.51
C ALA A 29 11.72 22.55 10.33
N ARG A 30 12.31 21.43 9.89
CA ARG A 30 11.76 20.58 8.81
C ARG A 30 10.37 20.03 9.17
N ARG A 31 10.18 19.58 10.41
CA ARG A 31 8.88 19.08 10.89
C ARG A 31 7.84 20.19 10.94
N ALA A 32 8.20 21.38 11.42
CA ALA A 32 7.31 22.54 11.47
C ALA A 32 6.85 22.94 10.06
N ALA A 33 7.76 23.05 9.09
CA ALA A 33 7.42 23.34 7.69
C ALA A 33 6.47 22.29 7.09
N LYS A 34 6.75 20.99 7.34
CA LYS A 34 5.87 19.91 6.87
C LYS A 34 4.48 19.96 7.51
N GLN A 35 4.40 20.34 8.79
CA GLN A 35 3.11 20.49 9.47
C GLN A 35 2.30 21.65 8.89
N GLN A 36 2.94 22.79 8.61
CA GLN A 36 2.29 23.92 7.94
C GLN A 36 1.72 23.52 6.57
N GLN A 37 2.50 22.79 5.76
CA GLN A 37 2.04 22.29 4.46
C GLN A 37 0.83 21.35 4.60
N ARG A 38 0.84 20.44 5.56
CA ARG A 38 -0.31 19.55 5.84
C ARG A 38 -1.55 20.32 6.26
N ASN A 39 -1.38 21.30 7.15
CA ASN A 39 -2.48 22.12 7.63
C ASN A 39 -3.11 22.91 6.46
N ALA A 40 -2.28 23.48 5.57
CA ALA A 40 -2.74 24.17 4.37
C ALA A 40 -3.47 23.24 3.39
N ALA A 41 -2.96 22.03 3.14
CA ALA A 41 -3.64 21.05 2.29
C ALA A 41 -4.96 20.56 2.90
N THR A 42 -5.00 20.38 4.23
CA THR A 42 -6.20 19.91 4.93
C THR A 42 -7.28 20.99 4.97
N SER A 43 -6.92 22.26 5.14
CA SER A 43 -7.89 23.36 5.10
C SER A 43 -8.55 23.49 3.73
N GLN A 44 -7.82 23.25 2.62
CA GLN A 44 -8.39 23.19 1.28
C GLN A 44 -9.40 22.04 1.13
N ASN A 45 -9.01 20.81 1.49
CA ASN A 45 -9.90 19.63 1.34
C ASN A 45 -11.16 19.71 2.24
N SER A 46 -11.06 20.32 3.41
CA SER A 46 -12.20 20.54 4.31
C SER A 46 -13.25 21.47 3.68
N GLN A 47 -12.79 22.54 3.01
CA GLN A 47 -13.68 23.46 2.29
C GLN A 47 -14.36 22.79 1.10
N ASP A 48 -13.68 21.88 0.41
CA ASP A 48 -14.21 21.24 -0.80
C ASP A 48 -15.19 20.10 -0.48
N THR A 49 -14.94 19.32 0.58
CA THR A 49 -15.84 18.21 0.97
C THR A 49 -17.22 18.68 1.43
N HIS A 50 -17.31 19.84 2.09
CA HIS A 50 -18.61 20.43 2.46
C HIS A 50 -19.39 21.01 1.26
N LYS A 51 -18.70 21.37 0.17
CA LYS A 51 -19.32 21.93 -1.04
C LYS A 51 -19.79 20.86 -2.03
N THR A 52 -19.23 19.65 -1.97
CA THR A 52 -19.72 18.55 -2.82
C THR A 52 -21.08 18.06 -2.30
N PRO A 53 -22.15 18.07 -3.13
CA PRO A 53 -23.43 17.53 -2.71
C PRO A 53 -23.25 16.05 -2.38
N ARG A 54 -23.73 15.61 -1.20
CA ARG A 54 -23.74 14.19 -0.83
C ARG A 54 -24.37 13.40 -1.97
N ARG A 55 -23.64 12.41 -2.49
CA ARG A 55 -24.11 11.53 -3.56
C ARG A 55 -25.47 10.97 -3.14
N THR A 56 -26.52 11.34 -3.86
CA THR A 56 -27.85 10.77 -3.63
C THR A 56 -27.73 9.26 -3.80
N ALA A 57 -28.09 8.52 -2.75
CA ALA A 57 -28.16 7.07 -2.85
C ALA A 57 -29.11 6.75 -4.02
N SER A 58 -28.61 6.02 -5.01
CA SER A 58 -29.43 5.55 -6.12
C SER A 58 -30.62 4.79 -5.53
N ARG A 59 -31.82 5.36 -5.64
CA ARG A 59 -33.07 4.72 -5.20
C ARG A 59 -33.46 3.53 -6.09
N LYS A 60 -32.68 3.22 -7.13
CA LYS A 60 -32.97 2.09 -8.02
C LYS A 60 -32.73 0.79 -7.27
N PRO A 61 -33.74 -0.08 -7.12
CA PRO A 61 -33.52 -1.42 -6.62
C PRO A 61 -32.58 -2.14 -7.58
N VAL A 62 -31.59 -2.86 -7.04
CA VAL A 62 -30.73 -3.74 -7.83
C VAL A 62 -31.63 -4.82 -8.43
N GLU A 63 -31.87 -4.76 -9.74
CA GLU A 63 -32.58 -5.80 -10.46
C GLU A 63 -31.84 -7.12 -10.26
N LYS A 64 -32.46 -8.05 -9.52
CA LYS A 64 -31.95 -9.41 -9.36
C LYS A 64 -32.04 -10.06 -10.73
N LYS A 65 -30.92 -10.08 -11.48
CA LYS A 65 -30.80 -10.90 -12.68
C LYS A 65 -31.08 -12.34 -12.29
N THR A 66 -32.25 -12.85 -12.64
CA THR A 66 -32.59 -14.25 -12.48
C THR A 66 -31.54 -15.04 -13.26
N ARG A 67 -30.82 -15.94 -12.57
CA ARG A 67 -29.86 -16.82 -13.23
C ARG A 67 -30.65 -17.65 -14.25
N ARG A 68 -30.57 -17.28 -15.53
CA ARG A 68 -31.03 -18.16 -16.61
C ARG A 68 -30.24 -19.45 -16.45
N ARG A 69 -30.95 -20.56 -16.23
CA ARG A 69 -30.36 -21.90 -16.27
C ARG A 69 -29.75 -22.04 -17.67
N GLY A 70 -28.41 -22.00 -17.75
CA GLY A 70 -27.73 -22.34 -18.98
C GLY A 70 -28.08 -23.79 -19.31
N VAL A 71 -28.74 -24.00 -20.44
CA VAL A 71 -28.84 -25.33 -21.03
C VAL A 71 -27.41 -25.73 -21.37
N VAL A 72 -26.90 -26.74 -20.67
CA VAL A 72 -25.64 -27.41 -21.05
C VAL A 72 -25.97 -28.20 -22.30
N VAL A 73 -25.62 -27.65 -23.46
CA VAL A 73 -25.52 -28.45 -24.69
C VAL A 73 -24.30 -29.33 -24.48
N ALA A 74 -24.52 -30.65 -24.48
CA ALA A 74 -23.42 -31.61 -24.44
C ALA A 74 -22.58 -31.42 -25.70
N GLU A 75 -21.36 -30.90 -25.54
CA GLU A 75 -20.37 -30.89 -26.60
C GLU A 75 -19.95 -32.35 -26.83
N SER A 76 -20.18 -32.84 -28.05
CA SER A 76 -19.72 -34.13 -28.53
C SER A 76 -18.19 -34.21 -28.43
N GLU A 77 -17.67 -35.20 -27.70
CA GLU A 77 -16.26 -35.54 -27.66
C GLU A 77 -15.75 -35.89 -29.07
N ALA A 78 -15.05 -34.95 -29.70
CA ALA A 78 -14.13 -35.27 -30.77
C ALA A 78 -12.80 -35.68 -30.12
N ALA A 79 -12.47 -36.97 -30.21
CA ALA A 79 -11.21 -37.52 -29.75
C ALA A 79 -10.04 -36.84 -30.48
N ALA A 80 -9.48 -35.79 -29.88
CA ALA A 80 -8.18 -35.25 -30.22
C ALA A 80 -7.14 -35.86 -29.26
N ALA A 81 -6.01 -36.27 -29.84
CA ALA A 81 -4.85 -36.92 -29.20
C ALA A 81 -4.52 -36.41 -27.78
N PRO A 82 -3.89 -37.23 -26.91
CA PRO A 82 -3.63 -36.87 -25.52
C PRO A 82 -2.84 -35.57 -25.45
N THR A 83 -3.54 -34.48 -25.12
CA THR A 83 -2.92 -33.20 -24.84
C THR A 83 -2.10 -33.39 -23.56
N ALA A 84 -0.85 -32.95 -23.58
CA ALA A 84 0.05 -33.03 -22.43
C ALA A 84 -0.68 -32.55 -21.16
N PRO A 85 -0.49 -33.22 -20.01
CA PRO A 85 -1.18 -32.85 -18.78
C PRO A 85 -0.89 -31.38 -18.46
N PRO A 86 -1.90 -30.63 -17.97
CA PRO A 86 -1.72 -29.22 -17.66
C PRO A 86 -0.60 -29.05 -16.64
N PRO A 87 0.20 -27.96 -16.73
CA PRO A 87 1.26 -27.72 -15.77
C PRO A 87 0.68 -27.62 -14.35
N PRO A 88 1.42 -28.08 -13.33
CA PRO A 88 0.95 -28.03 -11.96
C PRO A 88 0.69 -26.58 -11.52
N PRO A 89 -0.31 -26.33 -10.67
CA PRO A 89 -0.61 -24.98 -10.23
C PRO A 89 0.56 -24.39 -9.46
N LYS A 90 0.94 -23.16 -9.79
CA LYS A 90 2.00 -22.44 -9.06
C LYS A 90 1.56 -22.24 -7.62
N THR A 91 2.42 -22.61 -6.67
CA THR A 91 2.21 -22.40 -5.23
C THR A 91 3.13 -21.31 -4.71
N THR A 92 2.65 -20.54 -3.72
CA THR A 92 3.49 -19.59 -2.98
C THR A 92 4.40 -20.33 -2.00
N THR A 93 5.46 -19.67 -1.49
CA THR A 93 6.34 -20.22 -0.45
C THR A 93 5.60 -20.67 0.82
N ARG A 94 4.38 -20.14 1.05
CA ARG A 94 3.49 -20.52 2.17
C ARG A 94 2.47 -21.60 1.81
N GLY A 95 2.64 -22.31 0.69
CA GLY A 95 1.77 -23.41 0.27
C GLY A 95 0.40 -23.00 -0.30
N ARG A 96 0.14 -21.71 -0.53
CA ARG A 96 -1.13 -21.25 -1.12
C ARG A 96 -1.11 -21.38 -2.64
N THR A 97 -2.17 -21.95 -3.23
CA THR A 97 -2.36 -22.09 -4.68
C THR A 97 -2.64 -20.74 -5.35
N ILE A 98 -1.88 -20.40 -6.39
CA ILE A 98 -2.06 -19.18 -7.17
C ILE A 98 -3.07 -19.46 -8.29
N LYS A 99 -4.24 -18.84 -8.22
CA LYS A 99 -5.23 -18.88 -9.32
C LYS A 99 -4.79 -17.94 -10.44
N LEU A 100 -4.22 -18.49 -11.51
CA LEU A 100 -3.87 -17.70 -12.69
C LEU A 100 -5.15 -17.24 -13.43
N PRO A 101 -5.25 -15.95 -13.79
CA PRO A 101 -6.29 -15.45 -14.68
C PRO A 101 -6.31 -16.24 -15.99
N GLN A 102 -7.49 -16.41 -16.61
CA GLN A 102 -7.65 -17.20 -17.84
C GLN A 102 -6.78 -16.71 -19.01
N LYS A 103 -6.51 -15.40 -19.08
CA LYS A 103 -5.58 -14.82 -20.07
C LYS A 103 -4.12 -15.26 -19.91
N PHE A 104 -3.77 -15.91 -18.80
CA PHE A 104 -2.42 -16.41 -18.48
C PHE A 104 -2.41 -17.92 -18.24
N LYS A 105 -3.50 -18.62 -18.58
CA LYS A 105 -3.54 -20.08 -18.59
C LYS A 105 -3.01 -20.61 -19.91
#